data_AF-A0A1F3ITD4-F1
#
_entry.id   AF-A0A1F3ITD4-F1
#
_cell.length_a   1.000
_cell.length_b   1.000
_cell.length_c   1.000
_cell.angle_alpha   90.00
_cell.angle_beta   90.00
_cell.angle_gamma   90.00
#
_symmetry.space_group_name_H-M   'P 1'
#
loop_
_entity.id
_entity.type
_entity.pdbx_description
1 polymer ?
#
loop_
_entity_poly.entity_id
_entity_poly.type
_entity_poly.pdbx_seq_one_letter_code
_entity_poly.pdbx_strand_id
1 'polypeptide(L)'
;MIIKTYNMTNQNIEKDIEFATQRIEIRQIEIESELAELASKISSFTKWAWIFVWLGGAISLVSILYYVNQNDGDGFGLNLLGDFMAGSVASIWSLAGLFFIYVAFLGQKQQLLNQQLEIMYSQIEVKYTRLELSGQKVEMKEQNDTLRQQKFENTFFQLLSLFTSIVNSLDLRQSISKGEVFSTGRDCFEHFYKQLTSFLHHSINNQSSLNIQSSRIEQALDAYDILYDSNKSDMSHYFRTLYHIIKFVDKSNVENKKQYTSIVRAQLSSYEQVILFYNCLHNNGRDKFKPLIETYAIFKNLDVSLIYNKDHLKEYEQGAYK
;
A
#
# COMPACT_ATOMS: atom_id res chain seq x y z
N MET A 1 14.49 4.76 8.93
CA MET A 1 15.30 5.29 7.80
C MET A 1 14.43 5.88 6.69
N ILE A 2 13.37 5.19 6.26
CA ILE A 2 12.45 5.65 5.18
C ILE A 2 11.65 6.90 5.58
N ILE A 3 11.04 6.92 6.77
CA ILE A 3 10.32 8.09 7.31
C ILE A 3 11.24 9.31 7.45
N LYS A 4 12.48 9.11 7.91
CA LYS A 4 13.47 10.18 8.06
C LYS A 4 13.93 10.75 6.71
N THR A 5 14.00 9.90 5.68
CA THR A 5 14.34 10.30 4.30
C THR A 5 13.14 11.00 3.65
N TYR A 6 11.93 10.50 3.86
CA TYR A 6 10.68 11.14 3.42
C TYR A 6 10.50 12.53 4.03
N ASN A 7 10.67 12.67 5.36
CA ASN A 7 10.54 13.96 6.04
C ASN A 7 11.58 14.99 5.55
N MET A 8 12.83 14.59 5.32
CA MET A 8 13.84 15.49 4.73
C MET A 8 13.55 15.84 3.26
N THR A 9 13.00 14.90 2.49
CA THR A 9 12.66 15.14 1.08
C THR A 9 11.46 16.09 0.97
N ASN A 10 10.44 15.92 1.81
CA ASN A 10 9.28 16.81 1.85
C ASN A 10 9.64 18.19 2.37
N GLN A 11 10.48 18.32 3.40
CA GLN A 11 10.95 19.64 3.85
C GLN A 11 11.73 20.40 2.77
N ASN A 12 12.46 19.68 1.92
CA ASN A 12 13.15 20.29 0.78
C ASN A 12 12.15 20.67 -0.33
N ILE A 13 11.18 19.80 -0.65
CA ILE A 13 10.14 20.08 -1.65
C ILE A 13 9.24 21.25 -1.20
N GLU A 14 8.86 21.30 0.06
CA GLU A 14 8.05 22.39 0.65
C GLU A 14 8.78 23.72 0.56
N LYS A 15 10.08 23.76 0.90
CA LYS A 15 10.91 24.96 0.74
C LYS A 15 11.09 25.36 -0.73
N ASP A 16 11.26 24.40 -1.62
CA ASP A 16 11.37 24.63 -3.07
C ASP A 16 10.04 25.09 -3.68
N ILE A 17 8.91 24.69 -3.10
CA ILE A 17 7.58 25.20 -3.43
C ILE A 17 7.46 26.63 -2.92
N GLU A 18 7.72 26.88 -1.64
CA GLU A 18 7.63 28.20 -1.01
C GLU A 18 8.46 29.25 -1.76
N PHE A 19 9.73 28.94 -2.06
CA PHE A 19 10.61 29.82 -2.82
C PHE A 19 10.13 30.05 -4.26
N ALA A 20 9.56 29.02 -4.90
CA ALA A 20 9.00 29.16 -6.24
C ALA A 20 7.71 29.97 -6.25
N THR A 21 6.85 29.79 -5.25
CA THR A 21 5.63 30.55 -5.04
C THR A 21 5.97 32.03 -4.85
N GLN A 22 6.90 32.37 -3.95
CA GLN A 22 7.36 33.75 -3.74
C GLN A 22 7.93 34.39 -5.02
N ARG A 23 8.73 33.63 -5.78
CA ARG A 23 9.26 34.12 -7.07
C ARG A 23 8.16 34.41 -8.08
N ILE A 24 7.14 33.55 -8.13
CA ILE A 24 6.01 33.68 -9.06
C ILE A 24 5.12 34.84 -8.65
N GLU A 25 4.88 35.07 -7.36
CA GLU A 25 4.16 36.25 -6.85
C GLU A 25 4.83 37.55 -7.25
N ILE A 26 6.17 37.64 -7.13
CA ILE A 26 6.91 38.84 -7.57
C ILE A 26 6.75 39.06 -9.07
N ARG A 27 6.91 38.01 -9.88
CA ARG A 27 6.73 38.09 -11.35
C ARG A 27 5.31 38.39 -11.75
N GLN A 28 4.33 37.91 -11.00
CA GLN A 28 2.93 38.18 -11.25
C GLN A 28 2.67 39.68 -11.15
N ILE A 29 3.13 40.33 -10.08
CA ILE A 29 2.97 41.78 -9.90
C ILE A 29 3.62 42.56 -11.06
N GLU A 30 4.81 42.16 -11.49
CA GLU A 30 5.51 42.77 -12.63
C GLU A 30 4.70 42.61 -13.94
N ILE A 31 4.20 41.42 -14.22
CA ILE A 31 3.41 41.14 -15.43
C ILE A 31 2.06 41.86 -15.40
N GLU A 32 1.37 41.90 -14.25
CA GLU A 32 0.12 42.62 -14.08
C GLU A 32 0.29 44.13 -14.35
N SER A 33 1.40 44.71 -13.87
CA SER A 33 1.78 46.08 -14.18
C SER A 33 2.02 46.30 -15.68
N GLU A 34 2.78 45.41 -16.34
CA GLU A 34 3.01 45.49 -17.79
C GLU A 34 1.71 45.35 -18.60
N LEU A 35 0.81 44.46 -18.19
CA LEU A 35 -0.50 44.27 -18.81
C LEU A 35 -1.35 45.55 -18.73
N ALA A 36 -1.34 46.23 -17.58
CA ALA A 36 -2.05 47.50 -17.41
C ALA A 36 -1.48 48.61 -18.31
N GLU A 37 -0.16 48.72 -18.42
CA GLU A 37 0.49 49.67 -19.32
C GLU A 37 0.18 49.37 -20.80
N LEU A 38 0.21 48.09 -21.18
CA LEU A 38 -0.13 47.64 -22.54
C LEU A 38 -1.58 47.95 -22.88
N ALA A 39 -2.53 47.69 -21.98
CA ALA A 39 -3.94 48.00 -22.20
C ALA A 39 -4.16 49.50 -22.44
N SER A 40 -3.47 50.37 -21.68
CA SER A 40 -3.50 51.82 -21.88
C SER A 40 -2.93 52.24 -23.25
N LYS A 41 -1.78 51.68 -23.65
CA LYS A 41 -1.17 51.92 -24.97
C LYS A 41 -2.10 51.47 -26.10
N ILE A 42 -2.63 50.25 -26.02
CA ILE A 42 -3.57 49.69 -27.00
C ILE A 42 -4.76 50.64 -27.18
N SER A 43 -5.39 51.08 -26.08
CA SER A 43 -6.51 52.02 -26.14
C SER A 43 -6.13 53.34 -26.83
N SER A 44 -4.98 53.92 -26.46
CA SER A 44 -4.52 55.20 -26.98
C SER A 44 -4.20 55.13 -28.47
N PHE A 45 -3.41 54.14 -28.91
CA PHE A 45 -3.05 53.97 -30.32
C PHE A 45 -4.25 53.56 -31.19
N THR A 46 -5.21 52.81 -30.64
CA THR A 46 -6.47 52.51 -31.34
C THR A 46 -7.26 53.79 -31.61
N LYS A 47 -7.33 54.72 -30.65
CA LYS A 47 -7.98 56.02 -30.86
C LYS A 47 -7.27 56.84 -31.95
N TRP A 48 -5.94 56.89 -31.93
CA TRP A 48 -5.16 57.56 -32.98
C TRP A 48 -5.39 56.96 -34.36
N ALA A 49 -5.40 55.63 -34.48
CA ALA A 49 -5.69 54.95 -35.74
C ALA A 49 -7.04 55.38 -36.32
N TRP A 50 -8.09 55.39 -35.50
CA TRP A 50 -9.43 55.82 -35.92
C TRP A 50 -9.50 57.30 -36.27
N ILE A 51 -8.77 58.19 -35.57
CA ILE A 51 -8.66 59.60 -35.94
C ILE A 51 -8.12 59.75 -37.37
N PHE A 52 -7.06 59.02 -37.73
CA PHE A 52 -6.52 59.05 -39.09
C PHE A 52 -7.47 58.46 -40.12
N VAL A 53 -8.22 57.40 -39.80
CA VAL A 53 -9.27 56.86 -40.69
C VAL A 53 -10.32 57.94 -40.99
N TRP A 54 -10.84 58.60 -39.95
CA TRP A 54 -11.83 59.67 -40.08
C TRP A 54 -11.27 60.89 -40.81
N LEU A 55 -10.02 61.28 -40.54
CA LEU A 55 -9.35 62.38 -41.22
C LEU A 55 -9.22 62.10 -42.74
N GLY A 56 -8.77 60.90 -43.11
CA GLY A 56 -8.69 60.48 -44.51
C GLY A 56 -10.06 60.46 -45.18
N GLY A 57 -11.09 59.98 -44.47
CA GLY A 57 -12.49 60.02 -44.93
C GLY A 57 -13.04 61.43 -45.11
N ALA A 58 -12.72 62.35 -44.21
CA ALA A 58 -13.14 63.76 -44.30
C ALA A 58 -12.46 64.48 -45.47
N ILE A 59 -11.15 64.28 -45.67
CA ILE A 59 -10.42 64.83 -46.81
C ILE A 59 -10.99 64.28 -48.12
N SER A 60 -11.23 62.97 -48.18
CA SER A 60 -11.89 62.31 -49.32
C SER A 60 -13.23 62.97 -49.66
N LEU A 61 -14.07 63.18 -48.65
CA LEU A 61 -15.39 63.79 -48.82
C LEU A 61 -15.29 65.26 -49.29
N VAL A 62 -14.39 66.05 -48.73
CA VAL A 62 -14.14 67.44 -49.15
C VAL A 62 -13.64 67.50 -50.59
N SER A 63 -12.71 66.63 -50.98
CA SER A 63 -12.19 66.55 -52.35
C SER A 63 -13.27 66.21 -53.37
N ILE A 64 -14.17 65.27 -53.03
CA ILE A 64 -15.31 64.92 -53.88
C ILE A 64 -16.29 66.09 -54.00
N LEU A 65 -16.63 66.77 -52.89
CA LEU A 65 -17.51 67.94 -52.92
C LEU A 65 -16.93 69.10 -53.73
N TYR A 66 -15.62 69.36 -53.57
CA TYR A 66 -14.92 70.37 -54.36
C TYR A 66 -14.99 70.05 -55.86
N TYR A 67 -14.72 68.79 -56.23
CA TYR A 67 -14.82 68.33 -57.61
C TYR A 67 -16.23 68.54 -58.19
N VAL A 68 -17.29 68.16 -57.46
CA VAL A 68 -18.67 68.30 -57.92
C VAL A 68 -19.07 69.77 -58.12
N ASN A 69 -18.60 70.68 -57.27
CA ASN A 69 -18.96 72.10 -57.32
C ASN A 69 -18.17 72.93 -58.37
N GLN A 70 -16.99 72.47 -58.80
CA GLN A 70 -16.10 73.24 -59.70
C GLN A 70 -16.17 72.79 -61.17
N ASN A 71 -16.97 71.76 -61.48
CA ASN A 71 -16.99 71.09 -62.78
C ASN A 71 -17.94 71.76 -63.80
N ASP A 72 -17.73 73.05 -64.09
CA ASP A 72 -18.64 73.88 -64.91
C ASP A 72 -18.12 74.24 -66.32
N GLY A 73 -17.35 73.36 -66.96
CA GLY A 73 -17.30 73.37 -68.44
C GLY A 73 -15.93 73.44 -69.12
N ASP A 74 -14.82 73.36 -68.40
CA ASP A 74 -13.55 72.93 -69.01
C ASP A 74 -12.54 72.46 -67.94
N GLY A 75 -12.27 71.15 -67.91
CA GLY A 75 -10.94 70.65 -67.58
C GLY A 75 -10.56 70.30 -66.13
N PHE A 76 -11.46 70.20 -65.14
CA PHE A 76 -11.09 69.47 -63.92
C PHE A 76 -11.27 67.96 -64.17
N GLY A 77 -10.22 67.32 -64.66
CA GLY A 77 -10.29 65.90 -65.00
C GLY A 77 -10.36 65.01 -63.76
N LEU A 78 -11.15 63.94 -63.85
CA LEU A 78 -11.21 62.86 -62.83
C LEU A 78 -9.82 62.31 -62.47
N ASN A 79 -8.86 62.41 -63.39
CA ASN A 79 -7.46 62.07 -63.16
C ASN A 79 -6.82 62.91 -62.05
N LEU A 80 -7.01 64.24 -62.03
CA LEU A 80 -6.43 65.13 -61.01
C LEU A 80 -7.01 64.88 -59.62
N LEU A 81 -8.32 64.60 -59.54
CA LEU A 81 -8.95 64.17 -58.29
C LEU A 81 -8.38 62.82 -57.83
N GLY A 82 -8.25 61.87 -58.75
CA GLY A 82 -7.63 60.57 -58.49
C GLY A 82 -6.21 60.69 -57.96
N ASP A 83 -5.38 61.53 -58.60
CA ASP A 83 -3.98 61.77 -58.20
C ASP A 83 -3.88 62.42 -56.81
N PHE A 84 -4.74 63.42 -56.52
CA PHE A 84 -4.79 64.04 -55.19
C PHE A 84 -5.22 63.04 -54.11
N MET A 85 -6.23 62.23 -54.39
CA MET A 85 -6.75 61.21 -53.48
C MET A 85 -5.72 60.10 -53.22
N ALA A 86 -5.05 59.65 -54.29
CA ALA A 86 -3.99 58.65 -54.22
C ALA A 86 -2.76 59.15 -53.45
N GLY A 87 -2.46 60.46 -53.50
CA GLY A 87 -1.39 61.04 -52.67
C GLY A 87 -1.82 61.27 -51.22
N SER A 88 -2.85 62.09 -51.02
CA SER A 88 -3.21 62.63 -49.71
C SER A 88 -3.97 61.63 -48.84
N VAL A 89 -5.05 61.04 -49.37
CA VAL A 89 -5.90 60.11 -48.61
C VAL A 89 -5.19 58.78 -48.39
N ALA A 90 -4.49 58.27 -49.40
CA ALA A 90 -3.75 57.02 -49.25
C ALA A 90 -2.61 57.12 -48.21
N SER A 91 -1.90 58.27 -48.13
CA SER A 91 -0.86 58.48 -47.12
C SER A 91 -1.43 58.47 -45.69
N ILE A 92 -2.58 59.11 -45.47
CA ILE A 92 -3.24 59.15 -44.16
C ILE A 92 -3.78 57.78 -43.76
N TRP A 93 -4.37 57.03 -44.70
CA TRP A 93 -4.82 55.67 -44.44
C TRP A 93 -3.67 54.66 -44.29
N SER A 94 -2.54 54.87 -44.98
CA SER A 94 -1.32 54.08 -44.75
C SER A 94 -0.82 54.26 -43.31
N LEU A 95 -0.83 55.49 -42.79
CA LEU A 95 -0.48 55.78 -41.41
C LEU A 95 -1.47 55.14 -40.42
N ALA A 96 -2.78 55.20 -40.70
CA ALA A 96 -3.79 54.49 -39.91
C ALA A 96 -3.55 52.97 -39.90
N GLY A 97 -3.20 52.39 -41.05
CA GLY A 97 -2.83 50.98 -41.19
C GLY A 97 -1.62 50.60 -40.34
N LEU A 98 -0.58 51.45 -40.31
CA LEU A 98 0.59 51.25 -39.45
C LEU A 98 0.21 51.24 -37.97
N PHE A 99 -0.67 52.15 -37.52
CA PHE A 99 -1.17 52.14 -36.15
C PHE A 99 -1.97 50.87 -35.83
N PHE A 100 -2.81 50.37 -36.74
CA PHE A 100 -3.53 49.11 -36.53
C PHE A 100 -2.58 47.91 -36.43
N ILE A 101 -1.54 47.84 -37.27
CA ILE A 101 -0.51 46.80 -37.18
C ILE A 101 0.22 46.88 -35.83
N TYR A 102 0.57 48.09 -35.38
CA TYR A 102 1.21 48.28 -34.09
C TYR A 102 0.30 47.89 -32.91
N VAL A 103 -0.98 48.25 -32.96
CA VAL A 103 -1.99 47.83 -31.96
C VAL A 103 -2.12 46.30 -31.95
N ALA A 104 -2.16 45.65 -33.10
CA ALA A 104 -2.19 44.19 -33.19
C ALA A 104 -0.95 43.55 -32.55
N PHE A 105 0.24 44.14 -32.76
CA PHE A 105 1.47 43.71 -32.10
C PHE A 105 1.42 43.87 -30.58
N LEU A 106 0.89 44.99 -30.07
CA LEU A 106 0.69 45.19 -28.63
C LEU A 106 -0.30 44.17 -28.04
N GLY A 107 -1.39 43.89 -28.76
CA GLY A 107 -2.35 42.85 -28.37
C GLY A 107 -1.71 41.46 -28.32
N GLN A 108 -0.83 41.14 -29.28
CA GLN A 108 -0.05 39.90 -29.27
C GLN A 108 0.91 39.84 -28.06
N LYS A 109 1.59 40.96 -27.71
CA LYS A 109 2.42 41.03 -26.50
C LYS A 109 1.57 40.80 -25.23
N GLN A 110 0.39 41.40 -25.15
CA GLN A 110 -0.54 41.20 -24.03
C GLN A 110 -0.96 39.73 -23.90
N GLN A 111 -1.26 39.06 -25.01
CA GLN A 111 -1.61 37.63 -25.01
C GLN A 111 -0.45 36.75 -24.52
N LEU A 112 0.78 37.04 -24.92
CA LEU A 112 1.97 36.30 -24.46
C LEU A 112 2.19 36.43 -22.96
N LEU A 113 2.00 37.63 -22.40
CA LEU A 113 2.11 37.87 -20.96
C LEU A 113 1.05 37.09 -20.17
N ASN A 114 -0.19 37.08 -20.64
CA ASN A 114 -1.26 36.26 -20.03
C ASN A 114 -0.92 34.76 -20.06
N GLN A 115 -0.37 34.26 -21.17
CA GLN A 115 0.08 32.86 -21.28
C GLN A 115 1.22 32.55 -20.31
N GLN A 116 2.15 33.48 -20.09
CA GLN A 116 3.22 33.31 -19.10
C GLN A 116 2.67 33.19 -17.68
N LEU A 117 1.67 34.00 -17.31
CA LEU A 117 0.98 33.88 -16.01
C LEU A 117 0.35 32.49 -15.83
N GLU A 118 -0.43 32.03 -16.82
CA GLU A 118 -1.09 30.72 -16.77
C GLU A 118 -0.08 29.57 -16.58
N ILE A 119 1.04 29.61 -17.30
CA ILE A 119 2.11 28.61 -17.17
C ILE A 119 2.71 28.64 -15.76
N MET A 120 2.94 29.82 -15.18
CA MET A 120 3.47 29.91 -13.82
C MET A 120 2.52 29.29 -12.78
N TYR A 121 1.22 29.56 -12.88
CA TYR A 121 0.23 28.92 -12.00
C TYR A 121 0.19 27.40 -12.18
N SER A 122 0.20 26.92 -13.43
CA SER A 122 0.25 25.49 -13.72
C SER A 122 1.50 24.81 -13.13
N GLN A 123 2.66 25.48 -13.17
CA GLN A 123 3.89 24.95 -12.56
C GLN A 123 3.78 24.81 -11.04
N ILE A 124 3.12 25.74 -10.36
CA ILE A 124 2.87 25.67 -8.90
C ILE A 124 1.96 24.49 -8.59
N GLU A 125 0.84 24.37 -9.31
CA GLU A 125 -0.13 23.29 -9.12
C GLU A 125 0.54 21.92 -9.25
N VAL A 126 1.34 21.71 -10.30
CA VAL A 126 2.09 20.45 -10.50
C VAL A 126 3.02 20.13 -9.33
N LYS A 127 3.64 21.13 -8.71
CA LYS A 127 4.50 20.90 -7.54
C LYS A 127 3.69 20.49 -6.32
N TYR A 128 2.57 21.15 -6.05
CA TYR A 128 1.66 20.76 -4.96
C TYR A 128 1.11 19.34 -5.16
N THR A 129 0.68 18.99 -6.38
CA THR A 129 0.22 17.63 -6.71
C THR A 129 1.32 16.59 -6.47
N ARG A 130 2.58 16.89 -6.81
CA ARG A 130 3.71 15.99 -6.56
C ARG A 130 3.96 15.79 -5.06
N LEU A 131 3.85 16.85 -4.27
CA LEU A 131 3.97 16.77 -2.81
C LEU A 131 2.85 15.89 -2.23
N GLU A 132 1.60 16.10 -2.63
CA GLU A 132 0.46 15.30 -2.19
C GLU A 132 0.62 13.81 -2.56
N LEU A 133 0.99 13.52 -3.81
CA LEU A 133 1.26 12.16 -4.28
C LEU A 133 2.42 11.50 -3.51
N SER A 134 3.40 12.28 -3.09
CA SER A 134 4.50 11.75 -2.27
C SER A 134 4.00 11.30 -0.90
N GLY A 135 3.06 12.04 -0.30
CA GLY A 135 2.43 11.65 0.96
C GLY A 135 1.54 10.44 0.85
N GLN A 136 0.67 10.42 -0.17
CA GLN A 136 -0.17 9.24 -0.45
C GLN A 136 0.67 7.97 -0.67
N LYS A 137 1.85 8.07 -1.30
CA LYS A 137 2.75 6.91 -1.47
C LYS A 137 3.27 6.35 -0.14
N VAL A 138 3.56 7.20 0.84
CA VAL A 138 4.02 6.76 2.16
C VAL A 138 2.87 6.13 2.94
N GLU A 139 1.71 6.78 2.97
CA GLU A 139 0.51 6.25 3.62
C GLU A 139 0.10 4.90 3.01
N MET A 140 0.13 4.78 1.68
CA MET A 140 -0.16 3.52 0.98
C MET A 140 0.82 2.41 1.37
N LYS A 141 2.09 2.74 1.63
CA LYS A 141 3.07 1.77 2.09
C LYS A 141 2.75 1.28 3.51
N GLU A 142 2.47 2.20 4.44
CA GLU A 142 2.09 1.86 5.81
C GLU A 142 0.77 1.06 5.84
N GLN A 143 -0.18 1.41 4.99
CA GLN A 143 -1.42 0.66 4.79
C GLN A 143 -1.15 -0.75 4.25
N ASN A 144 -0.23 -0.90 3.28
CA ASN A 144 0.13 -2.22 2.75
C ASN A 144 0.72 -3.12 3.83
N ASP A 145 1.61 -2.57 4.66
CA ASP A 145 2.24 -3.30 5.76
C ASP A 145 1.18 -3.72 6.81
N THR A 146 0.26 -2.81 7.15
CA THR A 146 -0.89 -3.10 8.04
C THR A 146 -1.79 -4.20 7.46
N LEU A 147 -2.13 -4.12 6.17
CA LEU A 147 -2.97 -5.12 5.50
C LEU A 147 -2.31 -6.50 5.44
N ARG A 148 -0.99 -6.56 5.26
CA ARG A 148 -0.24 -7.82 5.31
C ARG A 148 -0.33 -8.46 6.69
N GLN A 149 -0.18 -7.67 7.75
CA GLN A 149 -0.33 -8.15 9.12
C GLN A 149 -1.76 -8.65 9.37
N GLN A 150 -2.78 -7.86 9.03
CA GLN A 150 -4.18 -8.25 9.20
C GLN A 150 -4.53 -9.52 8.42
N LYS A 151 -4.07 -9.65 7.17
CA LYS A 151 -4.29 -10.87 6.37
C LYS A 151 -3.66 -12.10 7.04
N PHE A 152 -2.44 -11.96 7.56
CA PHE A 152 -1.79 -13.02 8.30
C PHE A 152 -2.58 -13.39 9.57
N GLU A 153 -2.94 -12.40 10.40
CA GLU A 153 -3.67 -12.61 11.66
C GLU A 153 -5.03 -13.25 11.43
N ASN A 154 -5.80 -12.76 10.45
CA ASN A 154 -7.08 -13.35 10.08
C ASN A 154 -6.93 -14.83 9.69
N THR A 155 -5.94 -15.15 8.86
CA THR A 155 -5.67 -16.54 8.47
C THR A 155 -5.23 -17.38 9.67
N PHE A 156 -4.35 -16.84 10.52
CA PHE A 156 -3.86 -17.50 11.72
C PHE A 156 -5.01 -17.85 12.69
N PHE A 157 -5.88 -16.88 13.01
CA PHE A 157 -6.98 -17.11 13.93
C PHE A 157 -8.05 -18.02 13.33
N GLN A 158 -8.31 -17.98 12.02
CA GLN A 158 -9.16 -18.96 11.35
C GLN A 158 -8.60 -20.39 11.46
N LEU A 159 -7.29 -20.56 11.25
CA LEU A 159 -6.64 -21.87 11.44
C LEU A 159 -6.70 -22.33 12.91
N LEU A 160 -6.54 -21.41 13.85
CA LEU A 160 -6.65 -21.71 15.29
C LEU A 160 -8.09 -22.11 15.66
N SER A 161 -9.10 -21.43 15.12
CA SER A 161 -10.51 -21.81 15.30
C SER A 161 -10.80 -23.19 14.68
N LEU A 162 -10.26 -23.47 13.49
CA LEU A 162 -10.35 -24.80 12.88
C LEU A 162 -9.73 -25.87 13.78
N PHE A 163 -8.56 -25.60 14.36
CA PHE A 163 -7.92 -26.51 15.30
C PHE A 163 -8.81 -26.77 16.51
N THR A 164 -9.33 -25.73 17.17
CA THR A 164 -10.27 -25.90 18.30
C THR A 164 -11.51 -26.69 17.90
N SER A 165 -12.04 -26.50 16.69
CA SER A 165 -13.17 -27.28 16.17
C SER A 165 -12.80 -28.76 16.00
N ILE A 166 -11.62 -29.06 15.44
CA ILE A 166 -11.10 -30.43 15.31
C ILE A 166 -10.95 -31.06 16.69
N VAL A 167 -10.35 -30.34 17.65
CA VAL A 167 -10.23 -30.82 19.03
C VAL A 167 -11.61 -31.15 19.60
N ASN A 168 -12.58 -30.25 19.49
CA ASN A 168 -13.94 -30.45 20.01
C ASN A 168 -14.70 -31.58 19.31
N SER A 169 -14.34 -31.91 18.07
CA SER A 169 -14.94 -33.02 17.31
C SER A 169 -14.35 -34.39 17.64
N LEU A 170 -13.25 -34.45 18.41
CA LEU A 170 -12.69 -35.72 18.86
C LEU A 170 -13.69 -36.45 19.73
N ASP A 171 -13.96 -37.71 19.42
CA ASP A 171 -14.79 -38.58 20.24
C ASP A 171 -14.18 -39.98 20.33
N LEU A 172 -14.29 -40.60 21.50
CA LEU A 172 -13.92 -42.00 21.71
C LEU A 172 -15.17 -42.82 22.02
N ARG A 173 -15.34 -43.91 21.27
CA ARG A 173 -16.55 -44.76 21.28
C ARG A 173 -16.20 -46.17 21.72
N GLN A 174 -17.08 -46.77 22.52
CA GLN A 174 -16.87 -48.14 23.00
C GLN A 174 -17.25 -49.18 21.93
N SER A 175 -16.40 -50.20 21.76
CA SER A 175 -16.46 -51.12 20.61
C SER A 175 -17.57 -52.18 20.64
N ILE A 176 -18.33 -52.39 21.72
CA ILE A 176 -19.09 -53.64 21.89
C ILE A 176 -20.61 -53.49 22.10
N SER A 177 -21.14 -52.34 22.52
CA SER A 177 -22.60 -52.20 22.63
C SER A 177 -23.06 -50.75 22.70
N LYS A 178 -23.68 -50.29 21.59
CA LYS A 178 -24.21 -48.93 21.36
C LYS A 178 -23.09 -47.88 21.34
N GLY A 179 -23.01 -47.07 20.28
CA GLY A 179 -21.96 -46.07 20.09
C GLY A 179 -22.01 -44.88 21.05
N GLU A 180 -22.12 -45.17 22.36
CA GLU A 180 -21.97 -44.23 23.44
C GLU A 180 -20.54 -43.71 23.45
N VAL A 181 -20.46 -42.40 23.41
CA VAL A 181 -19.22 -41.64 23.49
C VAL A 181 -18.85 -41.56 24.97
N PHE A 182 -17.71 -42.12 25.35
CA PHE A 182 -17.25 -42.10 26.76
C PHE A 182 -16.23 -41.00 27.03
N SER A 183 -15.68 -40.36 25.98
CA SER A 183 -14.80 -39.21 26.09
C SER A 183 -14.93 -38.33 24.86
N THR A 184 -14.91 -37.01 25.04
CA THR A 184 -15.03 -36.01 23.98
C THR A 184 -13.97 -34.93 24.11
N GLY A 185 -13.65 -34.30 22.99
CA GLY A 185 -12.84 -33.09 23.01
C GLY A 185 -11.41 -33.34 23.48
N ARG A 186 -10.97 -32.48 24.40
CA ARG A 186 -9.64 -32.57 25.02
C ARG A 186 -9.49 -33.75 25.96
N ASP A 187 -10.59 -34.25 26.54
CA ASP A 187 -10.54 -35.34 27.53
C ASP A 187 -10.07 -36.66 26.89
N CYS A 188 -10.21 -36.79 25.56
CA CYS A 188 -9.68 -37.90 24.78
C CYS A 188 -8.17 -38.08 24.97
N PHE A 189 -7.42 -36.99 25.20
CA PHE A 189 -5.96 -37.06 25.40
C PHE A 189 -5.57 -37.68 26.74
N GLU A 190 -6.39 -37.52 27.78
CA GLU A 190 -6.18 -38.25 29.03
C GLU A 190 -6.36 -39.76 28.81
N HIS A 191 -7.35 -40.15 28.00
CA HIS A 191 -7.55 -41.54 27.63
C HIS A 191 -6.40 -42.09 26.78
N PHE A 192 -5.91 -41.33 25.79
CA PHE A 192 -4.73 -41.71 25.01
C PHE A 192 -3.50 -41.88 25.89
N TYR A 193 -3.30 -41.00 26.88
CA TYR A 193 -2.22 -41.13 27.84
C TYR A 193 -2.32 -42.40 28.69
N LYS A 194 -3.52 -42.73 29.19
CA LYS A 194 -3.77 -43.99 29.93
C LYS A 194 -3.55 -45.23 29.05
N GLN A 195 -3.99 -45.20 27.80
CA GLN A 195 -3.72 -46.29 26.83
C GLN A 195 -2.22 -46.45 26.57
N LEU A 196 -1.51 -45.34 26.36
CA LEU A 196 -0.06 -45.34 26.19
C LEU A 196 0.66 -45.96 27.41
N THR A 197 0.23 -45.59 28.62
CA THR A 197 0.76 -46.14 29.87
C THR A 197 0.55 -47.66 29.93
N SER A 198 -0.63 -48.14 29.53
CA SER A 198 -0.96 -49.58 29.47
C SER A 198 -0.07 -50.33 28.48
N PHE A 199 0.09 -49.80 27.25
CA PHE A 199 0.94 -50.42 26.24
C PHE A 199 2.41 -50.43 26.66
N LEU A 200 2.89 -49.35 27.27
CA LEU A 200 4.25 -49.28 27.80
C LEU A 200 4.47 -50.30 28.92
N HIS A 201 3.51 -50.45 29.85
CA HIS A 201 3.56 -51.49 30.88
C HIS A 201 3.66 -52.90 30.31
N HIS A 202 2.87 -53.22 29.30
CA HIS A 202 2.91 -54.52 28.63
C HIS A 202 4.26 -54.77 27.93
N SER A 203 4.82 -53.75 27.29
CA SER A 203 6.15 -53.82 26.65
C SER A 203 7.26 -54.11 27.67
N ILE A 204 7.23 -53.43 28.82
CA ILE A 204 8.25 -53.58 29.89
C ILE A 204 8.13 -54.93 30.59
N ASN A 205 6.93 -55.33 31.02
CA ASN A 205 6.72 -56.56 31.79
C ASN A 205 7.07 -57.83 31.02
N ASN A 206 6.99 -57.80 29.69
CA ASN A 206 7.42 -58.90 28.84
C ASN A 206 8.96 -59.04 28.76
N GLN A 207 9.73 -58.02 29.18
CA GLN A 207 11.18 -57.98 29.06
C GLN A 207 11.92 -57.98 30.41
N SER A 208 11.33 -57.47 31.50
CA SER A 208 11.86 -57.57 32.88
C SER A 208 10.92 -56.85 33.86
N SER A 209 11.01 -57.18 35.16
CA SER A 209 10.26 -56.55 36.25
C SER A 209 10.73 -55.12 36.58
N LEU A 210 10.81 -54.26 35.56
CA LEU A 210 11.26 -52.88 35.65
C LEU A 210 10.09 -51.92 35.86
N ASN A 211 10.35 -50.82 36.57
CA ASN A 211 9.39 -49.73 36.79
C ASN A 211 9.26 -48.88 35.50
N ILE A 212 8.06 -48.35 35.18
CA ILE A 212 7.83 -47.43 34.04
C ILE A 212 8.84 -46.28 34.02
N GLN A 213 9.25 -45.81 35.20
CA GLN A 213 10.23 -44.73 35.36
C GLN A 213 11.62 -45.04 34.80
N SER A 214 11.90 -46.32 34.51
CA SER A 214 13.14 -46.79 33.88
C SER A 214 12.96 -47.18 32.40
N SER A 215 11.80 -46.86 31.80
CA SER A 215 11.55 -47.10 30.38
C SER A 215 12.60 -46.39 29.51
N ARG A 216 13.07 -47.07 28.48
CA ARG A 216 13.90 -46.46 27.44
C ARG A 216 13.03 -45.74 26.43
N ILE A 217 13.61 -44.79 25.71
CA ILE A 217 12.87 -44.04 24.69
C ILE A 217 12.33 -44.96 23.59
N GLU A 218 13.06 -46.00 23.19
CA GLU A 218 12.59 -46.94 22.15
C GLU A 218 11.32 -47.67 22.60
N GLN A 219 11.25 -48.12 23.85
CA GLN A 219 10.07 -48.79 24.41
C GLN A 219 8.85 -47.85 24.46
N ALA A 220 9.08 -46.57 24.79
CA ALA A 220 8.03 -45.56 24.77
C ALA A 220 7.54 -45.27 23.34
N LEU A 221 8.45 -45.25 22.36
CA LEU A 221 8.11 -45.07 20.95
C LEU A 221 7.37 -46.27 20.35
N ASP A 222 7.74 -47.49 20.72
CA ASP A 222 7.02 -48.71 20.31
C ASP A 222 5.59 -48.72 20.87
N ALA A 223 5.42 -48.36 22.15
CA ALA A 223 4.10 -48.23 22.77
C ALA A 223 3.27 -47.10 22.12
N TYR A 224 3.93 -46.00 21.75
CA TYR A 224 3.30 -44.90 21.04
C TYR A 224 2.88 -45.29 19.61
N ASP A 225 3.65 -46.13 18.92
CA ASP A 225 3.31 -46.62 17.58
C ASP A 225 1.99 -47.41 17.60
N ILE A 226 1.83 -48.30 18.60
CA ILE A 226 0.58 -49.05 18.83
C ILE A 226 -0.59 -48.11 19.10
N LEU A 227 -0.41 -47.11 19.97
CA LEU A 227 -1.43 -46.10 20.27
C LEU A 227 -1.83 -45.30 19.03
N TYR A 228 -0.84 -44.89 18.24
CA TYR A 228 -1.05 -44.07 17.07
C TYR A 228 -1.81 -44.85 15.99
N ASP A 229 -1.46 -46.11 15.75
CA ASP A 229 -2.19 -46.93 14.78
C ASP A 229 -3.61 -47.29 15.23
N SER A 230 -3.85 -47.48 16.54
CA SER A 230 -5.21 -47.71 17.06
C SER A 230 -6.12 -46.47 16.98
N ASN A 231 -5.56 -45.26 17.04
CA ASN A 231 -6.30 -43.99 17.06
C ASN A 231 -5.92 -43.08 15.87
N LYS A 232 -5.50 -43.70 14.76
CA LYS A 232 -4.81 -43.03 13.65
C LYS A 232 -5.60 -41.91 13.00
N SER A 233 -6.89 -42.12 12.79
CA SER A 233 -7.78 -41.13 12.17
C SER A 233 -7.69 -39.81 12.94
N ASP A 234 -8.02 -39.85 14.22
CA ASP A 234 -8.16 -38.68 15.06
C ASP A 234 -6.81 -38.02 15.39
N MET A 235 -5.82 -38.83 15.76
CA MET A 235 -4.48 -38.33 16.09
C MET A 235 -3.78 -37.72 14.86
N SER A 236 -3.88 -38.34 13.69
CA SER A 236 -3.27 -37.82 12.45
C SER A 236 -3.86 -36.45 12.09
N HIS A 237 -5.20 -36.32 12.12
CA HIS A 237 -5.86 -35.05 11.81
C HIS A 237 -5.48 -33.95 12.80
N TYR A 238 -5.43 -34.27 14.10
CA TYR A 238 -5.02 -33.34 15.14
C TYR A 238 -3.58 -32.85 14.94
N PHE A 239 -2.60 -33.76 14.89
CA PHE A 239 -1.18 -33.38 14.83
C PHE A 239 -0.81 -32.69 13.51
N ARG A 240 -1.41 -33.12 12.40
CA ARG A 240 -1.21 -32.47 11.11
C ARG A 240 -1.72 -31.04 11.11
N THR A 241 -2.86 -30.77 11.74
CA THR A 241 -3.40 -29.42 11.85
C THR A 241 -2.51 -28.54 12.71
N LEU A 242 -2.12 -29.02 13.89
CA LEU A 242 -1.22 -28.30 14.79
C LEU A 242 0.14 -27.98 14.12
N TYR A 243 0.71 -28.96 13.41
CA TYR A 243 1.92 -28.77 12.60
C TYR A 243 1.74 -27.67 11.56
N HIS A 244 0.64 -27.68 10.80
CA HIS A 244 0.42 -26.69 9.74
C HIS A 244 0.21 -25.27 10.29
N ILE A 245 -0.39 -25.12 11.48
CA ILE A 245 -0.50 -23.81 12.14
C ILE A 245 0.88 -23.28 12.49
N ILE A 246 1.71 -24.08 13.16
CA ILE A 246 3.05 -23.65 13.57
C ILE A 246 3.93 -23.40 12.33
N LYS A 247 3.84 -24.26 11.31
CA LYS A 247 4.50 -24.06 10.01
C LYS A 247 4.03 -22.80 9.29
N PHE A 248 2.75 -22.45 9.37
CA PHE A 248 2.21 -21.24 8.78
C PHE A 248 2.83 -19.99 9.42
N VAL A 249 2.97 -19.99 10.76
CA VAL A 249 3.69 -18.93 11.48
C VAL A 249 5.17 -18.92 11.10
N ASP A 250 5.81 -20.09 11.02
CA ASP A 250 7.23 -20.22 10.70
C ASP A 250 7.58 -19.68 9.31
N LYS A 251 6.74 -19.96 8.31
CA LYS A 251 6.94 -19.52 6.93
C LYS A 251 6.50 -18.09 6.64
N SER A 252 5.82 -17.42 7.56
CA SER A 252 5.38 -16.05 7.32
C SER A 252 6.51 -15.04 7.52
N ASN A 253 6.29 -13.81 7.04
CA ASN A 253 7.21 -12.69 7.26
C ASN A 253 6.82 -11.85 8.49
N VAL A 254 5.98 -12.39 9.38
CA VAL A 254 5.58 -11.66 10.59
C VAL A 254 6.78 -11.55 11.54
N GLU A 255 6.97 -10.40 12.17
CA GLU A 255 8.09 -10.20 13.09
C GLU A 255 7.89 -10.99 14.40
N ASN A 256 6.66 -11.02 14.93
CA ASN A 256 6.34 -11.58 16.25
C ASN A 256 5.96 -13.07 16.25
N LYS A 257 6.68 -13.92 15.50
CA LYS A 257 6.36 -15.37 15.38
C LYS A 257 6.23 -16.11 16.73
N LYS A 258 7.10 -15.79 17.69
CA LYS A 258 7.07 -16.37 19.04
C LYS A 258 5.79 -16.02 19.80
N GLN A 259 5.21 -14.85 19.55
CA GLN A 259 3.93 -14.45 20.15
C GLN A 259 2.79 -15.34 19.62
N TYR A 260 2.67 -15.50 18.31
CA TYR A 260 1.61 -16.34 17.73
C TYR A 260 1.76 -17.82 18.12
N THR A 261 2.97 -18.36 18.10
CA THR A 261 3.21 -19.75 18.56
C THR A 261 2.98 -19.92 20.07
N SER A 262 3.18 -18.87 20.88
CA SER A 262 2.79 -18.90 22.29
C SER A 262 1.27 -18.98 22.49
N ILE A 263 0.49 -18.33 21.61
CA ILE A 263 -0.98 -18.43 21.61
C ILE A 263 -1.40 -19.87 21.29
N VAL A 264 -0.76 -20.49 20.29
CA VAL A 264 -1.00 -21.91 19.93
C VAL A 264 -0.66 -22.82 21.11
N ARG A 265 0.51 -22.65 21.73
CA ARG A 265 0.93 -23.42 22.91
C ARG A 265 -0.07 -23.31 24.06
N ALA A 266 -0.63 -22.12 24.29
CA ALA A 266 -1.62 -21.90 25.34
C ALA A 266 -2.95 -22.65 25.12
N GLN A 267 -3.22 -23.16 23.90
CA GLN A 267 -4.39 -23.99 23.63
C GLN A 267 -4.20 -25.47 23.99
N LEU A 268 -2.97 -25.92 24.23
CA LEU A 268 -2.65 -27.33 24.48
C LEU A 268 -2.72 -27.65 25.98
N SER A 269 -3.52 -28.65 26.35
CA SER A 269 -3.55 -29.23 27.70
C SER A 269 -2.26 -30.00 28.02
N SER A 270 -2.05 -30.32 29.30
CA SER A 270 -0.87 -31.09 29.74
C SER A 270 -0.78 -32.46 29.07
N TYR A 271 -1.90 -33.16 28.94
CA TYR A 271 -1.94 -34.46 28.24
C TYR A 271 -1.68 -34.32 26.74
N GLU A 272 -2.24 -33.29 26.08
CA GLU A 272 -1.94 -33.00 24.67
C GLU A 272 -0.44 -32.76 24.44
N GLN A 273 0.21 -31.99 25.33
CA GLN A 273 1.65 -31.71 25.22
C GLN A 273 2.50 -32.97 25.36
N VAL A 274 2.12 -33.90 26.25
CA VAL A 274 2.86 -35.16 26.47
C VAL A 274 2.66 -36.14 25.32
N ILE A 275 1.44 -36.26 24.77
CA ILE A 275 1.23 -37.09 23.57
C ILE A 275 1.94 -36.45 22.36
N LEU A 276 1.92 -35.12 22.24
CA LEU A 276 2.67 -34.38 21.22
C LEU A 276 4.19 -34.61 21.34
N PHE A 277 4.71 -34.70 22.56
CA PHE A 277 6.11 -35.02 22.84
C PHE A 277 6.50 -36.35 22.18
N TYR A 278 5.77 -37.43 22.44
CA TYR A 278 6.09 -38.72 21.80
C TYR A 278 5.78 -38.72 20.29
N ASN A 279 4.74 -38.01 19.83
CA ASN A 279 4.44 -37.83 18.41
C ASN A 279 5.61 -37.20 17.63
N CYS A 280 6.26 -36.19 18.22
CA CYS A 280 7.36 -35.48 17.59
C CYS A 280 8.69 -36.24 17.66
N LEU A 281 8.79 -37.32 18.44
CA LEU A 281 9.93 -38.25 18.42
C LEU A 281 9.69 -39.46 17.50
N HIS A 282 8.42 -39.78 17.24
CA HIS A 282 7.98 -40.78 16.28
C HIS A 282 8.25 -40.37 14.83
N ASN A 283 8.38 -41.35 13.93
CA ASN A 283 8.71 -41.18 12.51
C ASN A 283 7.87 -40.11 11.80
N ASN A 284 6.60 -39.95 12.17
CA ASN A 284 5.71 -38.99 11.52
C ASN A 284 5.99 -37.52 11.91
N GLY A 285 6.52 -37.27 13.11
CA GLY A 285 6.77 -35.93 13.64
C GLY A 285 8.25 -35.53 13.69
N ARG A 286 9.17 -36.50 13.73
CA ARG A 286 10.61 -36.28 13.98
C ARG A 286 11.28 -35.31 13.03
N ASP A 287 11.09 -35.49 11.73
CA ASP A 287 11.86 -34.72 10.74
C ASP A 287 11.35 -33.30 10.52
N LYS A 288 10.05 -33.08 10.71
CA LYS A 288 9.38 -31.82 10.31
C LYS A 288 8.80 -31.05 11.47
N PHE A 289 8.23 -31.73 12.46
CA PHE A 289 7.53 -31.08 13.55
C PHE A 289 8.47 -30.81 14.72
N LYS A 290 9.32 -31.78 15.09
CA LYS A 290 10.32 -31.62 16.15
C LYS A 290 11.16 -30.32 16.04
N PRO A 291 11.69 -29.93 14.86
CA PRO A 291 12.47 -28.69 14.76
C PRO A 291 11.65 -27.43 15.06
N LEU A 292 10.35 -27.45 14.73
CA LEU A 292 9.44 -26.34 15.05
C LEU A 292 9.12 -26.28 16.54
N ILE A 293 8.95 -27.44 17.19
CA ILE A 293 8.79 -27.53 18.65
C ILE A 293 10.00 -26.88 19.35
N GLU A 294 11.20 -27.22 18.90
CA GLU A 294 12.48 -26.72 19.42
C GLU A 294 12.68 -25.22 19.14
N THR A 295 12.28 -24.74 17.96
CA THR A 295 12.42 -23.33 17.57
C THR A 295 11.47 -22.41 18.36
N TYR A 296 10.25 -22.87 18.63
CA TYR A 296 9.17 -22.05 19.20
C TYR A 296 8.87 -22.34 20.68
N ALA A 297 9.69 -23.16 21.33
CA ALA A 297 9.57 -23.52 22.74
C ALA A 297 8.17 -24.03 23.11
N ILE A 298 7.62 -24.94 22.29
CA ILE A 298 6.24 -25.44 22.50
C ILE A 298 6.11 -26.20 23.83
N PHE A 299 7.19 -26.78 24.36
CA PHE A 299 7.22 -27.50 25.64
C PHE A 299 7.68 -26.67 26.83
N LYS A 300 7.69 -25.34 26.73
CA LYS A 300 8.07 -24.44 27.84
C LYS A 300 7.29 -24.70 29.14
N ASN A 301 6.01 -25.07 29.03
CA ASN A 301 5.13 -25.35 30.17
C ASN A 301 4.74 -26.84 30.27
N LEU A 302 5.56 -27.74 29.72
CA LEU A 302 5.32 -29.17 29.76
C LEU A 302 5.28 -29.66 31.21
N ASP A 303 4.22 -30.38 31.56
CA ASP A 303 4.13 -31.05 32.86
C ASP A 303 5.08 -32.26 32.88
N VAL A 304 6.26 -32.05 33.46
CA VAL A 304 7.31 -33.07 33.56
C VAL A 304 6.87 -34.29 34.38
N SER A 305 5.84 -34.17 35.23
CA SER A 305 5.34 -35.30 36.01
C SER A 305 4.63 -36.36 35.14
N LEU A 306 4.15 -35.96 33.96
CA LEU A 306 3.50 -36.83 32.99
C LEU A 306 4.50 -37.49 32.01
N ILE A 307 5.80 -37.18 32.13
CA ILE A 307 6.83 -37.84 31.32
C ILE A 307 7.27 -39.12 32.04
N TYR A 308 7.07 -40.27 31.39
CA TYR A 308 7.37 -41.60 31.97
C TYR A 308 8.78 -41.72 32.53
N ASN A 309 9.80 -41.30 31.77
CA ASN A 309 11.18 -41.23 32.22
C ASN A 309 11.75 -39.84 31.92
N LYS A 310 12.25 -39.14 32.94
CA LYS A 310 12.81 -37.78 32.80
C LYS A 310 13.99 -37.71 31.84
N ASP A 311 14.71 -38.82 31.62
CA ASP A 311 15.77 -38.87 30.63
C ASP A 311 15.26 -38.68 29.20
N HIS A 312 13.98 -38.96 28.92
CA HIS A 312 13.38 -38.69 27.60
C HIS A 312 13.44 -37.20 27.24
N LEU A 313 13.44 -36.29 28.22
CA LEU A 313 13.57 -34.85 27.96
C LEU A 313 14.87 -34.49 27.22
N LYS A 314 15.90 -35.35 27.29
CA LYS A 314 17.17 -35.16 26.57
C LYS A 314 17.05 -35.36 25.06
N GLU A 315 15.96 -35.94 24.59
CA GLU A 315 15.68 -36.12 23.16
C GLU A 315 15.39 -34.78 22.44
N TYR A 316 15.10 -33.73 23.20
CA TYR A 316 14.87 -32.38 22.68
C TYR A 316 16.00 -31.43 23.05
N GLU A 317 16.28 -30.49 22.14
CA GLU A 317 17.15 -29.36 22.46
C GLU A 317 16.53 -28.45 23.53
N GLN A 318 17.38 -27.70 24.25
CA GLN A 318 16.92 -26.75 25.28
C GLN A 318 15.94 -25.69 24.74
N GLY A 319 16.00 -25.40 23.43
CA GLY A 319 15.07 -24.48 22.76
C GLY A 319 13.61 -24.91 22.89
N ALA A 320 13.31 -26.21 22.96
CA ALA A 320 11.95 -26.71 23.14
C ALA A 320 11.29 -26.25 24.45
N TYR A 321 12.10 -25.88 25.45
CA TYR A 321 11.67 -25.60 26.81
C TYR A 321 11.85 -24.12 27.25
N LYS A 322 12.48 -23.25 26.44
CA LYS A 322 12.94 -21.92 26.88
C LYS A 322 12.25 -20.73 26.19
#